data_AF-A0A238YV34-F1
#
_entry.id   AF-A0A238YV34-F1
#
_cell.length_a   1.000
_cell.length_b   1.000
_cell.length_c   1.000
_cell.angle_alpha   90.00
_cell.angle_beta   90.00
_cell.angle_gamma   90.00
#
_symmetry.space_group_name_H-M   'P 1'
#
loop_
_entity.id
_entity.type
_entity.pdbx_description
1 polymer ?
#
loop_
_entity_poly.entity_id
_entity_poly.type
_entity_poly.pdbx_seq_one_letter_code
_entity_poly.pdbx_strand_id
1 'polypeptide(L)'
;MLNVVYYLSSEEQWTATELTEHTGHARATIYRNLRTLTNRAMATKEHSEYRLREEFDELHLFATELRHHIHRVRIKRDVGAGTILWESHKECLMRTDTDVEDENYHRTGLDAFAEYRLQFFTTSEQYYFYSEGRDSLDPTDLICHLLLIENDSRHRKYVLLLIAETELSEESLKEAATYYGVEDIVLPLVEFLRTEGSVTSESTPVWEEFESLASEYGVEV
;
A
#
# COMPACT_ATOMS: atom_id res chain seq x y z
N MET A 1 17.05 11.15 10.51
CA MET A 1 16.84 10.48 11.83
C MET A 1 15.37 10.20 12.03
N LEU A 2 14.49 11.21 11.99
CA LEU A 2 13.03 11.03 12.10
C LEU A 2 12.47 9.96 11.15
N ASN A 3 12.94 9.95 9.89
CA ASN A 3 12.51 8.96 8.90
C ASN A 3 12.85 7.50 9.27
N VAL A 4 13.87 7.27 10.09
CA VAL A 4 14.22 5.92 10.57
C VAL A 4 13.36 5.55 11.78
N VAL A 5 13.10 6.53 12.66
CA VAL A 5 12.22 6.37 13.81
C VAL A 5 10.76 6.16 13.39
N TYR A 6 10.35 6.69 12.24
CA TYR A 6 9.03 6.42 11.65
C TYR A 6 8.78 4.92 11.45
N TYR A 7 9.79 4.12 11.11
CA TYR A 7 9.63 2.68 10.89
C TYR A 7 9.97 1.84 12.13
N LEU A 8 10.94 2.28 12.94
CA LEU A 8 11.32 1.52 14.13
C LEU A 8 10.29 1.71 15.25
N SER A 9 9.50 0.69 15.55
CA SER A 9 8.71 0.58 16.79
C SER A 9 9.37 -0.42 17.75
N SER A 10 8.75 -0.64 18.91
CA SER A 10 9.16 -1.67 19.87
C SER A 10 8.62 -3.06 19.52
N GLU A 11 7.56 -3.14 18.71
CA GLU A 11 6.91 -4.37 18.27
C GLU A 11 7.51 -4.92 16.97
N GLU A 12 7.90 -4.05 16.05
CA GLU A 12 8.40 -4.42 14.73
C GLU A 12 9.92 -4.34 14.64
N GLN A 13 10.51 -5.30 13.93
CA GLN A 13 11.95 -5.39 13.68
C GLN A 13 12.25 -5.03 12.23
N TRP A 14 13.31 -4.25 12.04
CA TRP A 14 13.70 -3.76 10.71
C TRP A 14 15.19 -3.97 10.46
N THR A 15 15.54 -4.46 9.29
CA THR A 15 16.91 -4.50 8.81
C THR A 15 17.33 -3.14 8.25
N ALA A 16 18.65 -2.92 8.18
CA ALA A 16 19.18 -1.72 7.52
C ALA A 16 18.88 -1.70 6.01
N THR A 17 18.61 -2.84 5.38
CA THR A 17 18.28 -2.94 3.96
C THR A 17 16.85 -2.45 3.72
N GLU A 18 15.87 -3.00 4.44
CA GLU A 18 14.47 -2.56 4.34
C GLU A 18 14.33 -1.06 4.66
N LEU A 19 15.01 -0.57 5.71
CA LEU A 19 15.02 0.87 6.00
C LEU A 19 15.65 1.72 4.88
N THR A 20 16.60 1.18 4.12
CA THR A 20 17.18 1.88 2.97
C THR A 20 16.15 1.97 1.85
N GLU A 21 15.47 0.86 1.56
CA GLU A 21 14.43 0.75 0.52
C GLU A 21 13.25 1.68 0.83
N HIS A 22 12.64 1.55 2.00
CA HIS A 22 11.45 2.33 2.39
C HIS A 22 11.75 3.83 2.54
N THR A 23 12.93 4.20 3.03
CA THR A 23 13.23 5.63 3.25
C THR A 23 13.91 6.29 2.05
N GLY A 24 14.44 5.52 1.09
CA GLY A 24 15.25 5.99 -0.04
C GLY A 24 16.58 6.65 0.36
N HIS A 25 17.02 6.54 1.62
CA HIS A 25 18.30 7.11 2.06
C HIS A 25 19.43 6.13 1.78
N ALA A 26 20.61 6.65 1.42
CA ALA A 26 21.81 5.82 1.29
C ALA A 26 22.08 4.99 2.56
N ARG A 27 22.52 3.74 2.37
CA ARG A 27 22.77 2.77 3.46
C ARG A 27 23.67 3.33 4.57
N ALA A 28 24.66 4.14 4.22
CA ALA A 28 25.54 4.80 5.19
C ALA A 28 24.81 5.78 6.12
N THR A 29 23.77 6.47 5.62
CA THR A 29 22.90 7.34 6.41
C THR A 29 22.02 6.52 7.36
N ILE A 30 21.49 5.39 6.90
CA ILE A 30 20.73 4.46 7.76
C ILE A 30 21.61 3.95 8.90
N TYR A 31 22.79 3.39 8.60
CA TYR A 31 23.70 2.91 9.64
C TYR A 31 24.16 4.00 10.61
N ARG A 32 24.35 5.24 10.15
CA ARG A 32 24.69 6.37 11.03
C ARG A 32 23.54 6.67 12.00
N ASN A 33 22.29 6.66 11.54
CA ASN A 33 21.12 6.86 12.38
C ASN A 33 20.96 5.70 13.38
N LEU A 34 20.99 4.45 12.90
CA LEU A 34 20.88 3.26 13.74
C LEU A 34 21.96 3.22 14.82
N ARG A 35 23.23 3.51 14.46
CA ARG A 35 24.34 3.60 15.42
C ARG A 35 24.09 4.67 16.48
N THR A 36 23.50 5.80 16.09
CA THR A 36 23.17 6.87 17.04
C THR A 36 22.12 6.41 18.05
N LEU A 37 21.08 5.72 17.58
CA LEU A 37 20.03 5.17 18.44
C LEU A 37 20.57 4.08 19.37
N THR A 38 21.37 3.13 18.85
CA THR A 38 21.94 2.06 19.67
C THR A 38 22.96 2.57 20.69
N ASN A 39 23.83 3.53 20.31
CA ASN A 39 24.82 4.12 21.23
C ASN A 39 24.17 4.90 22.38
N ARG A 40 22.94 5.37 22.19
CA ARG A 40 22.14 6.06 23.22
C ARG A 40 21.20 5.11 23.97
N ALA A 41 21.33 3.81 23.75
CA ALA A 41 20.45 2.78 24.29
C ALA A 41 18.96 2.97 23.94
N MET A 42 18.65 3.70 22.86
CA MET A 42 17.26 3.91 22.39
C MET A 42 16.73 2.75 21.56
N ALA A 43 17.63 2.09 20.84
CA ALA A 43 17.33 0.93 20.01
C ALA A 43 18.17 -0.27 20.45
N THR A 44 17.63 -1.48 20.27
CA THR A 44 18.38 -2.72 20.35
C THR A 44 18.72 -3.21 18.95
N LYS A 45 19.74 -4.07 18.88
CA LYS A 45 20.12 -4.76 17.66
C LYS A 45 20.21 -6.24 17.97
N GLU A 46 19.49 -7.04 17.21
CA GLU A 46 19.53 -8.50 17.23
C GLU A 46 19.94 -8.96 15.84
N HIS A 47 21.10 -9.64 15.71
CA HIS A 47 21.69 -10.00 14.41
C HIS A 47 21.79 -8.82 13.42
N SER A 48 20.92 -8.77 12.40
CA SER A 48 20.85 -7.72 11.38
C SER A 48 19.68 -6.76 11.57
N GLU A 49 18.84 -7.01 12.57
CA GLU A 49 17.58 -6.33 12.82
C GLU A 49 17.69 -5.35 13.98
N TYR A 50 16.89 -4.31 13.90
CA TYR A 50 16.85 -3.21 14.85
C TYR A 50 15.40 -2.94 15.23
N ARG A 51 15.19 -2.59 16.49
CA ARG A 51 13.90 -2.12 17.01
C ARG A 51 14.12 -1.08 18.10
N LEU A 52 13.13 -0.24 18.36
CA LEU A 52 13.18 0.62 19.54
C LEU A 52 13.03 -0.21 20.81
N ARG A 53 13.54 0.31 21.92
CA ARG A 53 13.13 -0.18 23.23
C ARG A 53 11.74 0.37 23.54
N GLU A 54 10.95 -0.39 24.28
CA GLU A 54 9.58 -0.01 24.69
C GLU A 54 9.52 1.38 25.34
N GLU A 55 10.52 1.73 26.16
CA GLU A 55 10.63 3.05 26.82
C GLU A 55 10.81 4.24 25.84
N PHE A 56 11.10 3.98 24.56
CA PHE A 56 11.26 4.98 23.51
C PHE A 56 10.23 4.86 22.39
N ASP A 57 9.21 4.00 22.55
CA ASP A 57 8.18 3.79 21.53
C ASP A 57 7.38 5.07 21.21
N GLU A 58 7.25 6.00 22.17
CA GLU A 58 6.68 7.32 21.94
C GLU A 58 7.39 8.13 20.84
N LEU A 59 8.67 7.85 20.56
CA LEU A 59 9.37 8.48 19.45
C LEU A 59 8.83 8.04 18.09
N HIS A 60 8.47 6.76 17.97
CA HIS A 60 7.82 6.21 16.78
C HIS A 60 6.45 6.87 16.59
N LEU A 61 5.62 6.87 17.64
CA LEU A 61 4.31 7.53 17.62
C LEU A 61 4.41 9.02 17.25
N PHE A 62 5.37 9.74 17.81
CA PHE A 62 5.58 11.13 17.44
C PHE A 62 5.96 11.28 15.95
N ALA A 63 6.82 10.39 15.43
CA ALA A 63 7.25 10.44 14.04
C ALA A 63 6.11 10.13 13.06
N THR A 64 5.24 9.17 13.39
CA THR A 64 4.06 8.83 12.59
C THR A 64 3.03 9.95 12.62
N GLU A 65 2.69 10.50 13.79
CA GLU A 65 1.75 11.63 13.92
C GLU A 65 2.25 12.91 13.22
N LEU A 66 3.55 13.21 13.32
CA LEU A 66 4.13 14.33 12.59
C LEU A 66 4.04 14.12 11.07
N ARG A 67 4.26 12.89 10.60
CA ARG A 67 4.13 12.58 9.17
C ARG A 67 2.68 12.68 8.70
N HIS A 68 1.73 12.16 9.48
CA HIS A 68 0.30 12.31 9.24
C HIS A 68 -0.10 13.79 9.13
N HIS A 69 0.38 14.63 10.05
CA HIS A 69 0.15 16.07 10.01
C HIS A 69 0.71 16.73 8.74
N ILE A 70 1.93 16.34 8.32
CA ILE A 70 2.54 16.84 7.09
C ILE A 70 1.67 16.48 5.87
N HIS A 71 1.20 15.23 5.77
CA HIS A 71 0.31 14.79 4.70
C HIS A 71 -1.00 15.57 4.69
N ARG A 72 -1.62 15.77 5.86
CA ARG A 72 -2.85 16.60 5.98
C ARG A 72 -2.64 18.04 5.53
N VAL A 73 -1.54 18.68 5.93
CA VAL A 73 -1.22 20.05 5.53
C VAL A 73 -1.02 20.14 4.02
N ARG A 74 -0.33 19.14 3.43
CA ARG A 74 -0.14 19.03 1.99
C ARG A 74 -1.46 18.90 1.24
N ILE A 75 -2.28 17.90 1.59
CA ILE A 75 -3.60 17.69 0.98
C ILE A 75 -4.47 18.93 1.09
N LYS A 76 -4.49 19.60 2.26
CA LYS A 76 -5.25 20.85 2.43
C LYS A 76 -4.75 21.98 1.53
N ARG A 77 -3.45 22.07 1.29
CA ARG A 77 -2.85 23.08 0.43
C ARG A 77 -3.12 22.79 -1.05
N ASP A 78 -2.97 21.54 -1.46
CA ASP A 78 -2.95 21.14 -2.87
C ASP A 78 -4.37 20.86 -3.39
N VAL A 79 -5.25 20.31 -2.53
CA VAL A 79 -6.58 19.82 -2.90
C VAL A 79 -7.70 20.50 -2.11
N GLY A 80 -7.37 21.24 -1.05
CA GLY A 80 -8.35 21.94 -0.20
C GLY A 80 -9.00 21.02 0.83
N ALA A 81 -9.65 19.94 0.38
CA ALA A 81 -10.31 18.96 1.23
C ALA A 81 -10.06 17.52 0.75
N GLY A 82 -9.59 16.67 1.67
CA GLY A 82 -9.37 15.26 1.40
C GLY A 82 -9.24 14.45 2.69
N THR A 83 -9.51 13.15 2.59
CA THR A 83 -9.38 12.18 3.68
C THR A 83 -8.29 11.18 3.32
N ILE A 84 -7.31 11.01 4.19
CA ILE A 84 -6.26 9.99 4.05
C ILE A 84 -6.86 8.62 4.38
N LEU A 85 -6.67 7.64 3.50
CA LEU A 85 -7.12 6.26 3.66
C LEU A 85 -5.96 5.33 4.03
N TRP A 86 -4.77 5.63 3.52
CA TRP A 86 -3.53 4.93 3.85
C TRP A 86 -2.36 5.90 3.69
N GLU A 87 -1.29 5.70 4.46
CA GLU A 87 -0.09 6.52 4.35
C GLU A 87 1.18 5.76 4.68
N SER A 88 2.25 6.12 3.99
CA SER A 88 3.62 5.78 4.34
C SER A 88 4.40 7.03 4.72
N HIS A 89 5.70 6.85 4.93
CA HIS A 89 6.58 7.98 5.17
C HIS A 89 6.62 8.99 4.00
N LYS A 90 6.28 8.63 2.76
CA LYS A 90 6.39 9.58 1.63
C LYS A 90 5.12 9.70 0.82
N GLU A 91 4.29 8.68 0.89
CA GLU A 91 3.15 8.50 0.01
C GLU A 91 1.87 8.47 0.84
N CYS A 92 0.74 8.79 0.22
CA CYS A 92 -0.55 8.60 0.85
C CYS A 92 -1.64 8.35 -0.19
N LEU A 93 -2.53 7.43 0.13
CA LEU A 93 -3.78 7.22 -0.57
C LEU A 93 -4.83 8.13 0.06
N MET A 94 -5.55 8.87 -0.76
CA MET A 94 -6.58 9.78 -0.28
C MET A 94 -7.85 9.72 -1.11
N ARG A 95 -8.94 10.13 -0.47
CA ARG A 95 -10.24 10.39 -1.08
C ARG A 95 -10.54 11.89 -1.09
N THR A 96 -11.12 12.38 -2.17
CA THR A 96 -11.62 13.75 -2.33
C THR A 96 -12.84 13.81 -3.26
N ASP A 97 -13.59 14.91 -3.23
CA ASP A 97 -14.69 15.22 -4.14
C ASP A 97 -14.26 16.17 -5.29
N THR A 98 -12.99 16.56 -5.31
CA THR A 98 -12.43 17.55 -6.25
C THR A 98 -11.43 16.88 -7.17
N ASP A 99 -11.49 17.20 -8.47
CA ASP A 99 -10.45 16.77 -9.43
C ASP A 99 -9.10 17.40 -9.07
N VAL A 100 -8.05 16.57 -9.04
CA VAL A 100 -6.68 16.99 -8.76
C VAL A 100 -5.86 16.99 -10.05
N GLU A 101 -5.29 18.14 -10.41
CA GLU A 101 -4.48 18.32 -11.64
C GLU A 101 -2.96 18.28 -11.40
N ASP A 102 -2.51 18.03 -10.17
CA ASP A 102 -1.09 17.96 -9.82
C ASP A 102 -0.49 16.60 -10.22
N GLU A 103 0.67 16.63 -10.89
CA GLU A 103 1.34 15.45 -11.45
C GLU A 103 1.77 14.41 -10.42
N ASN A 104 1.95 14.80 -9.15
CA ASN A 104 2.30 13.89 -8.07
C ASN A 104 1.08 13.14 -7.51
N TYR A 105 -0.13 13.45 -8.00
CA TYR A 105 -1.37 12.81 -7.59
C TYR A 105 -1.88 11.91 -8.72
N HIS A 106 -1.66 10.61 -8.56
CA HIS A 106 -2.07 9.61 -9.54
C HIS A 106 -3.48 9.12 -9.24
N ARG A 107 -4.37 9.17 -10.23
CA ARG A 107 -5.74 8.66 -10.08
C ARG A 107 -5.72 7.15 -9.82
N THR A 108 -6.55 6.67 -8.91
CA THR A 108 -6.62 5.26 -8.53
C THR A 108 -8.06 4.84 -8.19
N GLY A 109 -8.24 3.67 -7.58
CA GLY A 109 -9.55 3.04 -7.36
C GLY A 109 -10.13 2.45 -8.64
N LEU A 110 -11.44 2.17 -8.63
CA LEU A 110 -12.12 1.50 -9.75
C LEU A 110 -12.08 2.29 -11.06
N ASP A 111 -12.01 3.62 -11.00
CA ASP A 111 -11.91 4.45 -12.22
C ASP A 111 -10.63 4.14 -13.01
N ALA A 112 -9.52 3.84 -12.33
CA ALA A 112 -8.25 3.54 -12.97
C ALA A 112 -8.24 2.18 -13.68
N PHE A 113 -9.17 1.27 -13.34
CA PHE A 113 -9.27 -0.04 -13.98
C PHE A 113 -9.74 0.08 -15.44
N ALA A 114 -10.31 1.22 -15.84
CA ALA A 114 -10.70 1.49 -17.21
C ALA A 114 -9.51 1.44 -18.19
N GLU A 115 -8.28 1.69 -17.73
CA GLU A 115 -7.04 1.53 -18.52
C GLU A 115 -6.81 0.08 -18.95
N TYR A 116 -7.35 -0.87 -18.18
CA TYR A 116 -7.30 -2.31 -18.40
C TYR A 116 -8.63 -2.86 -18.95
N ARG A 117 -9.45 -1.99 -19.59
CA ARG A 117 -10.76 -2.34 -20.18
C ARG A 117 -11.80 -2.82 -19.16
N LEU A 118 -11.56 -2.65 -17.87
CA LEU A 118 -12.48 -2.99 -16.79
C LEU A 118 -13.21 -1.72 -16.32
N GLN A 119 -14.40 -1.47 -16.87
CA GLN A 119 -15.19 -0.28 -16.55
C GLN A 119 -16.30 -0.59 -15.54
N PHE A 120 -16.24 0.07 -14.38
CA PHE A 120 -17.23 -0.09 -13.31
C PHE A 120 -18.00 1.21 -13.07
N PHE A 121 -19.22 1.09 -12.53
CA PHE A 121 -19.96 2.26 -12.05
C PHE A 121 -19.39 2.72 -10.71
N THR A 122 -18.84 3.92 -10.69
CA THR A 122 -18.27 4.56 -9.49
C THR A 122 -19.19 5.64 -8.95
N THR A 123 -18.97 6.03 -7.69
CA THR A 123 -19.64 7.18 -7.09
C THR A 123 -18.97 8.47 -7.57
N SER A 124 -19.44 9.64 -7.11
CA SER A 124 -18.74 10.91 -7.38
C SER A 124 -17.45 11.08 -6.56
N GLU A 125 -17.14 10.16 -5.63
CA GLU A 125 -15.91 10.21 -4.85
C GLU A 125 -14.72 9.79 -5.72
N GLN A 126 -13.62 10.52 -5.60
CA GLN A 126 -12.39 10.27 -6.36
C GLN A 126 -11.26 9.87 -5.43
N TYR A 127 -10.39 8.99 -5.93
CA TYR A 127 -9.26 8.47 -5.18
C TYR A 127 -7.96 8.81 -5.90
N TYR A 128 -7.01 9.29 -5.13
CA TYR A 128 -5.69 9.64 -5.62
C TYR A 128 -4.61 9.08 -4.70
N PHE A 129 -3.53 8.61 -5.31
CA PHE A 129 -2.30 8.25 -4.63
C PHE A 129 -1.28 9.36 -4.85
N TYR A 130 -0.79 9.92 -3.75
CA TYR A 130 0.26 10.93 -3.78
C TYR A 130 1.65 10.28 -3.70
N SER A 131 2.52 10.58 -4.66
CA SER A 131 3.96 10.26 -4.58
C SER A 131 4.79 11.24 -5.40
N GLU A 132 5.91 11.71 -4.84
CA GLU A 132 6.91 12.50 -5.59
C GLU A 132 7.91 11.62 -6.37
N GLY A 133 7.91 10.30 -6.10
CA GLY A 133 8.91 9.37 -6.59
C GLY A 133 8.42 8.46 -7.71
N ARG A 134 7.14 8.56 -8.08
CA ARG A 134 6.51 7.71 -9.09
C ARG A 134 5.98 8.59 -10.22
N ASP A 135 6.15 8.11 -11.44
CA ASP A 135 5.58 8.76 -12.63
C ASP A 135 4.18 8.21 -12.94
N SER A 136 3.88 6.98 -12.52
CA SER A 136 2.59 6.31 -12.70
C SER A 136 2.38 5.22 -11.66
N LEU A 137 1.13 4.74 -11.55
CA LEU A 137 0.79 3.54 -10.79
C LEU A 137 0.82 2.32 -11.70
N ASP A 138 1.26 1.19 -11.18
CA ASP A 138 1.15 -0.10 -11.87
C ASP A 138 -0.09 -0.89 -11.39
N PRO A 139 -0.46 -2.01 -12.05
CA PRO A 139 -1.64 -2.76 -11.64
C PRO A 139 -1.57 -3.31 -10.21
N THR A 140 -0.38 -3.63 -9.70
CA THR A 140 -0.21 -4.12 -8.32
C THR A 140 -0.55 -3.03 -7.30
N ASP A 141 -0.22 -1.76 -7.59
CA ASP A 141 -0.66 -0.62 -6.80
C ASP A 141 -2.19 -0.51 -6.80
N LEU A 142 -2.80 -0.56 -7.99
CA LEU A 142 -4.25 -0.41 -8.15
C LEU A 142 -5.03 -1.50 -7.40
N ILE A 143 -4.53 -2.73 -7.40
CA ILE A 143 -5.07 -3.86 -6.63
C ILE A 143 -5.05 -3.54 -5.13
N CYS A 144 -3.89 -3.13 -4.62
CA CYS A 144 -3.73 -2.87 -3.19
C CYS A 144 -4.55 -1.65 -2.74
N HIS A 145 -4.55 -0.58 -3.55
CA HIS A 145 -5.34 0.62 -3.28
C HIS A 145 -6.83 0.31 -3.23
N LEU A 146 -7.33 -0.53 -4.15
CA LEU A 146 -8.73 -0.89 -4.16
C LEU A 146 -9.13 -1.59 -2.86
N LEU A 147 -8.31 -2.51 -2.35
CA LEU A 147 -8.56 -3.21 -1.09
C LEU A 147 -8.45 -2.30 0.15
N LEU A 148 -7.60 -1.28 0.09
CA LEU A 148 -7.52 -0.24 1.13
C LEU A 148 -8.74 0.70 1.12
N ILE A 149 -9.32 0.93 -0.06
CA ILE A 149 -10.53 1.73 -0.24
C ILE A 149 -11.76 0.95 0.23
N GLU A 150 -11.96 -0.25 -0.31
CA GLU A 150 -13.10 -1.12 -0.03
C GLU A 150 -12.68 -2.61 -0.16
N ASN A 151 -12.94 -3.40 0.89
CA ASN A 151 -12.56 -4.81 0.96
C ASN A 151 -13.78 -5.74 1.09
N ASP A 152 -14.88 -5.40 0.44
CA ASP A 152 -16.07 -6.28 0.38
C ASP A 152 -15.92 -7.38 -0.70
N SER A 153 -16.86 -8.33 -0.70
CA SER A 153 -16.87 -9.46 -1.66
C SER A 153 -16.86 -9.00 -3.13
N ARG A 154 -17.48 -7.86 -3.45
CA ARG A 154 -17.55 -7.34 -4.82
C ARG A 154 -16.21 -6.76 -5.24
N HIS A 155 -15.57 -5.95 -4.40
CA HIS A 155 -14.27 -5.35 -4.71
C HIS A 155 -13.16 -6.40 -4.80
N ARG A 156 -13.22 -7.46 -3.98
CA ARG A 156 -12.32 -8.62 -4.12
C ARG A 156 -12.48 -9.32 -5.47
N LYS A 157 -13.71 -9.44 -5.99
CA LYS A 157 -13.96 -9.95 -7.35
C LYS A 157 -13.37 -9.03 -8.42
N TYR A 158 -13.45 -7.70 -8.25
CA TYR A 158 -12.84 -6.76 -9.18
C TYR A 158 -11.31 -6.80 -9.15
N VAL A 159 -10.71 -6.99 -7.97
CA VAL A 159 -9.26 -7.27 -7.84
C VAL A 159 -8.87 -8.53 -8.61
N LEU A 160 -9.63 -9.62 -8.47
CA LEU A 160 -9.38 -10.86 -9.19
C LEU A 160 -9.43 -10.67 -10.71
N LEU A 161 -10.38 -9.87 -11.21
CA LEU A 161 -10.45 -9.52 -12.65
C LEU A 161 -9.17 -8.80 -13.11
N LEU A 162 -8.69 -7.82 -12.34
CA LEU A 162 -7.49 -7.09 -12.72
C LEU A 162 -6.24 -7.98 -12.68
N ILE A 163 -6.12 -8.87 -11.68
CA ILE A 163 -5.03 -9.86 -11.62
C ILE A 163 -5.05 -10.76 -12.86
N ALA A 164 -6.22 -11.29 -13.23
CA ALA A 164 -6.37 -12.16 -14.38
C ALA A 164 -6.06 -11.44 -15.71
N GLU A 165 -6.56 -10.21 -15.91
CA GLU A 165 -6.34 -9.42 -17.13
C GLU A 165 -4.87 -9.00 -17.33
N THR A 166 -4.11 -8.84 -16.23
CA THR A 166 -2.75 -8.27 -16.30
C THR A 166 -1.64 -9.31 -16.17
N GLU A 167 -1.96 -10.57 -15.91
CA GLU A 167 -1.00 -11.69 -15.80
C GLU A 167 0.21 -11.37 -14.90
N LEU A 168 -0.01 -10.65 -13.81
CA LEU A 168 1.06 -10.21 -12.91
C LEU A 168 1.78 -11.38 -12.25
N SER A 169 3.07 -11.21 -11.97
CA SER A 169 3.82 -12.22 -11.22
C SER A 169 3.40 -12.21 -9.74
N GLU A 170 3.31 -13.40 -9.14
CA GLU A 170 3.03 -13.57 -7.71
C GLU A 170 4.07 -12.82 -6.84
N GLU A 171 5.32 -12.76 -7.28
CA GLU A 171 6.38 -12.01 -6.59
C GLU A 171 6.07 -10.51 -6.53
N SER A 172 5.71 -9.89 -7.67
CA SER A 172 5.36 -8.46 -7.71
C SER A 172 4.13 -8.12 -6.87
N LEU A 173 3.11 -8.99 -6.90
CA LEU A 173 1.91 -8.85 -6.09
C LEU A 173 2.20 -8.98 -4.61
N LYS A 174 3.07 -9.91 -4.22
CA LYS A 174 3.48 -10.08 -2.83
C LYS A 174 4.27 -8.87 -2.33
N GLU A 175 5.22 -8.37 -3.12
CA GLU A 175 5.99 -7.17 -2.77
C GLU A 175 5.08 -5.96 -2.54
N ALA A 176 4.14 -5.72 -3.46
CA ALA A 176 3.16 -4.63 -3.33
C ALA A 176 2.23 -4.84 -2.13
N ALA A 177 1.68 -6.04 -1.96
CA ALA A 177 0.75 -6.33 -0.87
C ALA A 177 1.42 -6.19 0.51
N THR A 178 2.68 -6.58 0.64
CA THR A 178 3.48 -6.34 1.85
C THR A 178 3.72 -4.85 2.08
N TYR A 179 4.04 -4.07 1.03
CA TYR A 179 4.23 -2.63 1.15
C TYR A 179 2.97 -1.91 1.66
N TYR A 180 1.80 -2.32 1.18
CA TYR A 180 0.51 -1.73 1.57
C TYR A 180 -0.12 -2.37 2.82
N GLY A 181 0.42 -3.49 3.30
CA GLY A 181 -0.09 -4.22 4.47
C GLY A 181 -1.40 -4.96 4.21
N VAL A 182 -1.59 -5.50 3.01
CA VAL A 182 -2.80 -6.22 2.56
C VAL A 182 -2.51 -7.65 2.07
N GLU A 183 -1.34 -8.19 2.42
CA GLU A 183 -0.86 -9.52 2.04
C GLU A 183 -1.75 -10.67 2.49
N ASP A 184 -2.41 -10.53 3.64
CA ASP A 184 -3.38 -11.49 4.19
C ASP A 184 -4.66 -11.60 3.35
N ILE A 185 -4.93 -10.60 2.50
CA ILE A 185 -6.05 -10.58 1.56
C ILE A 185 -5.58 -10.95 0.15
N VAL A 186 -4.49 -10.34 -0.32
CA VAL A 186 -4.01 -10.52 -1.70
C VAL A 186 -3.52 -11.94 -1.94
N LEU A 187 -2.72 -12.51 -1.04
CA LEU A 187 -2.12 -13.83 -1.27
C LEU A 187 -3.17 -14.96 -1.38
N PRO A 188 -4.23 -15.00 -0.54
CA PRO A 188 -5.32 -15.96 -0.75
C PRO A 188 -6.09 -15.76 -2.06
N LEU A 189 -6.24 -14.52 -2.56
CA LEU A 189 -6.88 -14.26 -3.86
C LEU A 189 -6.02 -14.78 -5.02
N VAL A 190 -4.70 -14.60 -4.94
CA VAL A 190 -3.75 -15.15 -5.93
C VAL A 190 -3.78 -16.67 -5.93
N GLU A 191 -3.77 -17.30 -4.74
CA GLU A 191 -3.86 -18.75 -4.62
C GLU A 191 -5.19 -19.31 -5.16
N PHE A 192 -6.29 -18.58 -4.91
CA PHE A 192 -7.61 -18.92 -5.44
C PHE A 192 -7.63 -18.93 -6.98
N LEU A 193 -7.08 -17.89 -7.64
CA LEU A 193 -6.96 -17.87 -9.11
C LEU A 193 -6.11 -19.02 -9.62
N ARG A 194 -4.92 -19.21 -9.04
CA ARG A 194 -3.97 -20.25 -9.46
C ARG A 194 -4.55 -21.67 -9.36
N THR A 195 -5.50 -21.88 -8.45
CA THR A 195 -6.09 -23.20 -8.18
C THR A 195 -7.48 -23.37 -8.76
N GLU A 196 -7.93 -22.42 -9.58
CA GLU A 196 -9.26 -22.40 -10.17
C GLU A 196 -10.35 -22.60 -9.10
N GLY A 197 -10.19 -21.91 -7.97
CA GLY A 197 -11.11 -21.97 -6.84
C GLY A 197 -11.03 -23.23 -5.97
N SER A 198 -10.08 -24.13 -6.21
CA SER A 198 -9.91 -25.33 -5.38
C SER A 198 -9.44 -24.99 -3.95
N VAL A 199 -8.64 -23.93 -3.80
CA VAL A 199 -8.24 -23.40 -2.49
C VAL A 199 -9.02 -22.11 -2.22
N THR A 200 -9.75 -22.09 -1.11
CA THR A 200 -10.61 -20.98 -0.69
C THR A 200 -10.21 -20.47 0.69
N SER A 201 -10.58 -19.23 0.97
CA SER A 201 -10.43 -18.58 2.27
C SER A 201 -11.64 -17.68 2.56
N GLU A 202 -11.68 -17.05 3.73
CA GLU A 202 -12.68 -16.03 4.04
C GLU A 202 -12.61 -14.81 3.09
N SER A 203 -11.48 -14.64 2.40
CA SER A 203 -11.26 -13.57 1.44
C SER A 203 -11.80 -13.89 0.04
N THR A 204 -12.01 -15.16 -0.31
CA THR A 204 -12.27 -15.57 -1.69
C THR A 204 -13.78 -15.65 -2.01
N PRO A 205 -14.21 -15.27 -3.22
CA PRO A 205 -15.57 -15.50 -3.69
C PRO A 205 -15.81 -16.97 -4.07
N VAL A 206 -17.01 -17.26 -4.56
CA VAL A 206 -17.34 -18.54 -5.21
C VAL A 206 -16.77 -18.54 -6.64
N TRP A 207 -16.15 -19.64 -7.07
CA TRP A 207 -15.49 -19.74 -8.37
C TRP A 207 -16.44 -19.49 -9.53
N GLU A 208 -17.61 -20.13 -9.55
CA GLU A 208 -18.59 -19.97 -10.63
C GLU A 208 -19.13 -18.54 -10.73
N GLU A 209 -19.25 -17.82 -9.60
CA GLU A 209 -19.62 -16.41 -9.63
C GLU A 209 -18.52 -15.53 -10.23
N PHE A 210 -17.26 -15.85 -9.92
CA PHE A 210 -16.12 -15.13 -10.47
C PHE A 210 -15.95 -15.43 -11.97
N GLU A 211 -16.04 -16.68 -12.40
CA GLU A 211 -15.97 -17.08 -13.81
C GLU A 211 -17.06 -16.40 -14.65
N SER A 212 -18.30 -16.36 -14.15
CA SER A 212 -19.39 -15.63 -14.81
C SER A 212 -19.06 -14.14 -14.96
N LEU A 213 -18.49 -13.52 -13.92
CA LEU A 213 -18.10 -12.12 -13.96
C LEU A 213 -16.94 -11.88 -14.94
N ALA A 214 -15.93 -12.76 -14.96
CA ALA A 214 -14.81 -12.68 -15.90
C ALA A 214 -15.32 -12.74 -17.35
N SER A 215 -16.24 -13.65 -17.64
CA SER A 215 -16.89 -13.76 -18.95
C SER A 215 -17.65 -12.48 -19.35
N GLU A 216 -18.38 -11.85 -18.42
CA GLU A 216 -19.08 -10.58 -18.67
C GLU A 216 -18.15 -9.43 -19.06
N TYR A 217 -16.93 -9.42 -18.50
CA TYR A 217 -15.90 -8.42 -18.78
C TYR A 217 -14.93 -8.83 -19.89
N GLY A 218 -15.08 -10.04 -20.44
CA GLY A 218 -14.22 -10.57 -21.51
C GLY A 218 -12.80 -10.94 -21.04
N VAL A 219 -12.64 -11.25 -19.76
CA VAL A 219 -11.37 -11.69 -19.15
C VAL A 219 -11.30 -13.22 -19.21
N GLU A 220 -10.16 -13.76 -19.63
CA GLU A 220 -9.89 -15.20 -19.61
C GLU A 220 -9.33 -15.60 -18.23
N VAL A 221 -9.85 -16.70 -17.66
CA VAL A 221 -9.52 -17.22 -16.33
C VAL A 221 -9.28 -18.72 -16.37
#